data_AF-A0A561B389-F1
#
_entry.id   AF-A0A561B389-F1
#
_cell.length_a   1.000
_cell.length_b   1.000
_cell.length_c   1.000
_cell.angle_alpha   90.00
_cell.angle_beta   90.00
_cell.angle_gamma   90.00
#
_symmetry.space_group_name_H-M   'P 1'
#
loop_
_entity.id
_entity.type
_entity.pdbx_description
1 polymer ?
#
loop_
_entity_poly.entity_id
_entity_poly.type
_entity_poly.pdbx_seq_one_letter_code
_entity_poly.pdbx_strand_id
1 'polypeptide(L)'
;MIRFRFGLRPLAEIAPWGGDRPNLSWFGLTDGWYWIELGDVDLLRHLPEDGDEHPAVDYYVARFWEDLLRLFPAVIEDVPAALVDLLRSDPRTWPELDPDDPVTDSVLTWSTDHFLDVGYLGNAPTIRCWRHGDQVTIGWQDSDPSRYTAPPSGEVTVSLSEFLAAVGDLHQALITAMETRVAEVIAAPPPHVAIDLTQLRAEQADRATWLSHATARQPATNWSHIHTAAHRIHP
;
A
#
# COMPACT_ATOMS: atom_id res chain seq x y z
N MET A 1 -7.99 -9.58 -13.04
CA MET A 1 -8.59 -8.28 -12.69
C MET A 1 -8.27 -7.91 -11.25
N ILE A 2 -7.81 -6.68 -11.04
CA ILE A 2 -7.46 -6.10 -9.74
C ILE A 2 -8.24 -4.79 -9.53
N ARG A 3 -8.71 -4.52 -8.31
CA ARG A 3 -9.25 -3.22 -7.91
C ARG A 3 -8.92 -2.91 -6.46
N PHE A 4 -8.56 -1.65 -6.20
CA PHE A 4 -8.44 -1.14 -4.84
C PHE A 4 -9.74 -0.46 -4.44
N ARG A 5 -10.30 -0.84 -3.30
CA ARG A 5 -11.58 -0.33 -2.82
C ARG A 5 -11.36 0.43 -1.54
N PHE A 6 -12.12 1.51 -1.37
CA PHE A 6 -12.15 2.24 -0.12
C PHE A 6 -13.51 2.91 0.09
N GLY A 7 -13.78 3.25 1.33
CA GLY A 7 -14.80 4.22 1.72
C GLY A 7 -14.19 5.21 2.71
N LEU A 8 -14.69 6.43 2.71
CA LEU A 8 -14.29 7.44 3.68
C LEU A 8 -15.39 7.61 4.71
N ARG A 9 -15.02 7.59 5.99
CA ARG A 9 -15.92 7.84 7.12
C ARG A 9 -16.61 9.20 6.95
N PRO A 10 -17.91 9.34 7.25
CA PRO A 10 -18.58 10.64 7.21
C PRO A 10 -17.86 11.70 8.04
N LEU A 11 -17.79 12.94 7.56
CA LEU A 11 -17.06 14.03 8.24
C LEU A 11 -17.47 14.22 9.70
N ALA A 12 -18.76 14.03 10.01
CA ALA A 12 -19.31 14.18 11.36
C ALA A 12 -18.83 13.09 12.35
N GLU A 13 -18.32 11.98 11.84
CA GLU A 13 -17.85 10.83 12.61
C GLU A 13 -16.32 10.77 12.74
N ILE A 14 -15.59 11.66 12.05
CA ILE A 14 -14.13 11.70 12.13
C ILE A 14 -13.71 12.24 13.49
N ALA A 15 -12.95 11.43 14.23
CA ALA A 15 -12.39 11.83 15.51
C ALA A 15 -11.18 12.76 15.31
N PRO A 16 -11.16 13.97 15.90
CA PRO A 16 -9.98 14.82 15.87
C PRO A 16 -8.87 14.25 16.76
N TRP A 17 -7.62 14.55 16.41
CA TRP A 17 -6.44 14.10 17.13
C TRP A 17 -6.03 15.09 18.21
N GLY A 18 -5.15 14.72 19.14
CA GLY A 18 -4.52 15.69 20.06
C GLY A 18 -5.25 15.95 21.39
N GLY A 19 -6.23 15.12 21.75
CA GLY A 19 -6.85 15.12 23.08
C GLY A 19 -7.44 16.47 23.47
N ASP A 20 -6.85 17.12 24.50
CA ASP A 20 -7.28 18.44 25.00
C ASP A 20 -7.14 19.57 23.96
N ARG A 21 -6.35 19.37 22.90
CA ARG A 21 -6.20 20.27 21.76
C ARG A 21 -6.56 19.54 20.48
N PRO A 22 -7.87 19.31 20.24
CA PRO A 22 -8.34 18.59 19.07
C PRO A 22 -7.89 19.28 17.78
N ASN A 23 -7.30 18.53 16.87
CA ASN A 23 -6.86 19.00 15.57
C ASN A 23 -7.16 17.97 14.46
N LEU A 24 -7.31 18.47 13.24
CA LEU A 24 -7.45 17.63 12.04
C LEU A 24 -6.48 18.10 10.96
N SER A 25 -5.84 17.12 10.32
CA SER A 25 -4.96 17.30 9.16
C SER A 25 -5.61 16.67 7.93
N TRP A 26 -5.00 16.87 6.75
CA TRP A 26 -5.43 16.20 5.53
C TRP A 26 -5.49 14.68 5.70
N PHE A 27 -4.45 14.10 6.33
CA PHE A 27 -4.39 12.67 6.63
C PHE A 27 -5.54 12.21 7.52
N GLY A 28 -5.85 12.95 8.59
CA GLY A 28 -6.94 12.62 9.51
C GLY A 28 -8.31 12.61 8.83
N LEU A 29 -8.51 13.43 7.80
CA LEU A 29 -9.74 13.45 7.00
C LEU A 29 -9.93 12.23 6.09
N THR A 30 -8.91 11.37 5.98
CA THR A 30 -8.95 10.12 5.20
C THR A 30 -9.35 8.89 6.02
N ASP A 31 -9.78 9.09 7.28
CA ASP A 31 -10.38 8.05 8.12
C ASP A 31 -11.49 7.31 7.34
N GLY A 32 -11.48 5.99 7.40
CA GLY A 32 -12.29 5.14 6.54
C GLY A 32 -11.80 3.70 6.50
N TRP A 33 -12.15 3.00 5.42
CA TRP A 33 -11.84 1.58 5.27
C TRP A 33 -11.39 1.26 3.85
N TYR A 34 -10.63 0.17 3.67
CA TYR A 34 -10.16 -0.26 2.35
C TYR A 34 -9.87 -1.76 2.27
N TRP A 35 -9.89 -2.30 1.04
CA TRP A 35 -9.53 -3.68 0.72
C TRP A 35 -9.08 -3.80 -0.74
N ILE A 36 -8.57 -4.97 -1.13
CA ILE A 36 -8.09 -5.22 -2.50
C ILE A 36 -8.88 -6.40 -3.10
N GLU A 37 -9.60 -6.16 -4.19
CA GLU A 37 -10.21 -7.21 -5.00
C GLU A 37 -9.15 -7.77 -5.97
N LEU A 38 -8.82 -9.06 -5.85
CA LEU A 38 -7.86 -9.78 -6.69
C LEU A 38 -8.49 -11.07 -7.26
N GLY A 39 -9.06 -10.97 -8.46
CA GLY A 39 -9.81 -12.09 -9.04
C GLY A 39 -10.99 -12.47 -8.14
N ASP A 40 -10.95 -13.69 -7.59
CA ASP A 40 -11.98 -14.24 -6.69
C ASP A 40 -11.62 -14.09 -5.19
N VAL A 41 -10.57 -13.34 -4.87
CA VAL A 41 -10.06 -13.14 -3.50
C VAL A 41 -10.15 -11.66 -3.11
N ASP A 42 -10.57 -11.39 -1.87
CA ASP A 42 -10.51 -10.06 -1.28
C ASP A 42 -9.43 -10.00 -0.19
N LEU A 43 -8.29 -9.35 -0.48
CA LEU A 43 -7.26 -9.11 0.54
C LEU A 43 -7.67 -7.96 1.46
N LEU A 44 -7.28 -8.07 2.74
CA LEU A 44 -7.57 -7.06 3.77
C LEU A 44 -9.07 -6.87 4.06
N ARG A 45 -9.89 -7.82 3.61
CA ARG A 45 -11.29 -7.93 4.00
C ARG A 45 -11.39 -8.84 5.22
N HIS A 46 -11.97 -8.35 6.32
CA HIS A 46 -12.14 -9.10 7.56
C HIS A 46 -13.19 -10.21 7.40
N LEU A 47 -13.01 -11.30 8.14
CA LEU A 47 -14.07 -12.29 8.33
C LEU A 47 -15.30 -11.60 8.95
N PRO A 48 -16.53 -11.97 8.57
CA PRO A 48 -17.71 -11.38 9.17
C PRO A 48 -17.78 -11.72 10.66
N GLU A 49 -17.71 -10.71 11.53
CA GLU A 49 -18.06 -10.83 12.94
C GLU A 49 -19.47 -10.26 13.20
N ASP A 50 -20.14 -10.75 14.25
CA ASP A 50 -21.48 -10.28 14.61
C ASP A 50 -21.43 -8.79 15.01
N GLY A 51 -21.98 -7.93 14.15
CA GLY A 51 -22.14 -6.49 14.44
C GLY A 51 -21.19 -5.55 13.71
N ASP A 52 -20.30 -6.05 12.86
CA ASP A 52 -19.41 -5.21 12.05
C ASP A 52 -20.17 -4.49 10.93
N GLU A 53 -20.09 -3.16 10.94
CA GLU A 53 -20.73 -2.30 9.92
C GLU A 53 -19.90 -2.28 8.61
N HIS A 54 -18.59 -2.55 8.68
CA HIS A 54 -17.68 -2.51 7.54
C HIS A 54 -16.77 -3.75 7.52
N PRO A 55 -16.82 -4.60 6.48
CA PRO A 55 -16.12 -5.90 6.45
C PRO A 55 -14.63 -5.77 6.09
N ALA A 56 -13.99 -4.62 6.29
CA ALA A 56 -12.66 -4.32 5.78
C ALA A 56 -11.78 -3.66 6.85
N VAL A 57 -10.48 -3.55 6.56
CA VAL A 57 -9.56 -2.80 7.41
C VAL A 57 -10.07 -1.37 7.59
N ASP A 58 -10.30 -0.97 8.84
CA ASP A 58 -10.71 0.36 9.28
C ASP A 58 -9.46 1.15 9.70
N TYR A 59 -8.94 1.96 8.78
CA TYR A 59 -7.74 2.77 8.96
C TYR A 59 -7.68 3.86 7.88
N TYR A 60 -6.88 4.91 8.12
CA TYR A 60 -6.68 6.01 7.19
C TYR A 60 -6.32 5.54 5.77
N VAL A 61 -7.20 5.81 4.80
CA VAL A 61 -7.04 5.40 3.40
C VAL A 61 -5.79 6.04 2.78
N ALA A 62 -5.42 7.25 3.23
CA ALA A 62 -4.17 7.88 2.82
C ALA A 62 -2.95 6.99 3.07
N ARG A 63 -2.89 6.26 4.20
CA ARG A 63 -1.73 5.44 4.51
C ARG A 63 -1.56 4.31 3.50
N PHE A 64 -2.64 3.61 3.19
CA PHE A 64 -2.64 2.56 2.17
C PHE A 64 -2.24 3.11 0.79
N TRP A 65 -2.81 4.24 0.39
CA TRP A 65 -2.49 4.90 -0.87
C TRP A 65 -1.01 5.35 -0.94
N GLU A 66 -0.48 5.94 0.13
CA GLU A 66 0.93 6.35 0.23
C GLU A 66 1.88 5.16 0.08
N ASP A 67 1.60 4.05 0.80
CA ASP A 67 2.42 2.85 0.73
C ASP A 67 2.35 2.17 -0.64
N LEU A 68 1.19 2.18 -1.28
CA LEU A 68 1.04 1.70 -2.66
C LEU A 68 1.86 2.55 -3.64
N LEU A 69 1.84 3.89 -3.52
CA LEU A 69 2.66 4.77 -4.35
C LEU A 69 4.16 4.63 -4.07
N ARG A 70 4.54 4.29 -2.84
CA ARG A 70 5.94 4.00 -2.47
C ARG A 70 6.41 2.70 -3.10
N LEU A 71 5.58 1.66 -3.10
CA LEU A 71 5.82 0.37 -3.74
C LEU A 71 5.84 0.46 -5.28
N PHE A 72 5.06 1.38 -5.85
CA PHE A 72 4.79 1.46 -7.29
C PHE A 72 6.02 1.38 -8.20
N PRO A 73 7.14 2.13 -7.96
CA PRO A 73 8.32 2.05 -8.81
C PRO A 73 8.92 0.64 -8.88
N ALA A 74 9.00 -0.09 -7.76
CA ALA A 74 9.53 -1.45 -7.73
C ALA A 74 8.65 -2.41 -8.55
N VAL A 75 7.33 -2.25 -8.48
CA VAL A 75 6.38 -3.11 -9.20
C VAL A 75 6.43 -2.90 -10.71
N ILE A 76 6.67 -1.67 -11.18
CA ILE A 76 6.76 -1.40 -12.63
C ILE A 76 8.13 -1.76 -13.21
N GLU A 77 9.15 -2.02 -12.39
CA GLU A 77 10.44 -2.52 -12.88
C GLU A 77 10.30 -3.96 -13.38
N ASP A 78 10.94 -4.31 -14.52
CA ASP A 78 10.90 -5.69 -15.01
C ASP A 78 11.90 -6.53 -14.21
N VAL A 79 11.41 -7.45 -13.38
CA VAL A 79 12.29 -8.32 -12.61
C VAL A 79 12.83 -9.42 -13.52
N PRO A 80 14.17 -9.60 -13.61
CA PRO A 80 14.77 -10.70 -14.34
C PRO A 80 14.23 -12.06 -13.87
N ALA A 81 13.95 -12.97 -14.82
CA ALA A 81 13.36 -14.28 -14.53
C ALA A 81 14.09 -15.04 -13.42
N ALA A 82 15.43 -14.97 -13.39
CA ALA A 82 16.27 -15.64 -12.39
C ALA A 82 16.13 -15.09 -10.96
N LEU A 83 15.44 -13.96 -10.75
CA LEU A 83 15.18 -13.38 -9.42
C LEU A 83 13.72 -13.55 -8.98
N VAL A 84 12.84 -14.08 -9.83
CA VAL A 84 11.41 -14.22 -9.51
C VAL A 84 11.21 -15.18 -8.33
N ASP A 85 11.93 -16.30 -8.30
CA ASP A 85 11.80 -17.29 -7.22
C ASP A 85 12.33 -16.76 -5.88
N LEU A 86 13.32 -15.86 -5.93
CA LEU A 86 13.80 -15.15 -4.74
C LEU A 86 12.67 -14.28 -4.15
N LEU A 87 11.92 -13.54 -4.97
CA LEU A 87 10.80 -12.71 -4.50
C LEU A 87 9.62 -13.53 -3.96
N ARG A 88 9.42 -14.75 -4.48
CA ARG A 88 8.43 -15.70 -3.95
C ARG A 88 8.84 -16.29 -2.60
N SER A 89 10.14 -16.45 -2.37
CA SER A 89 10.65 -17.01 -1.13
C SER A 89 10.47 -16.04 0.06
N ASP A 90 10.39 -16.58 1.27
CA ASP A 90 10.31 -15.78 2.48
C ASP A 90 11.74 -15.38 2.93
N PRO A 91 12.11 -14.09 3.00
CA PRO A 91 13.41 -13.65 3.48
C PRO A 91 13.78 -14.15 4.87
N ARG A 92 12.79 -14.48 5.71
CA ARG A 92 13.01 -15.08 7.03
C ARG A 92 13.53 -16.52 6.96
N THR A 93 13.40 -17.16 5.80
CA THR A 93 13.89 -18.52 5.53
C THR A 93 15.24 -18.54 4.84
N TRP A 94 15.76 -17.36 4.46
CA TRP A 94 17.10 -17.25 3.89
C TRP A 94 18.15 -17.67 4.92
N PRO A 95 19.30 -18.22 4.48
CA PRO A 95 20.41 -18.51 5.39
C PRO A 95 20.76 -17.29 6.23
N GLU A 96 21.34 -17.47 7.42
CA GLU A 96 21.83 -16.32 8.19
C GLU A 96 22.78 -15.48 7.34
N LEU A 97 22.29 -14.28 7.05
CA LEU A 97 22.89 -13.29 6.19
C LEU A 97 23.74 -12.39 7.08
N ASP A 98 25.03 -12.25 6.76
CA ASP A 98 25.91 -11.32 7.48
C ASP A 98 25.36 -9.89 7.26
N PRO A 99 24.81 -9.24 8.29
CA PRO A 99 24.22 -7.90 8.13
C PRO A 99 25.30 -6.85 7.82
N ASP A 100 26.57 -7.14 8.08
CA ASP A 100 27.69 -6.29 7.74
C ASP A 100 28.23 -6.56 6.31
N ASP A 101 27.70 -7.56 5.58
CA ASP A 101 28.01 -7.80 4.16
C ASP A 101 27.15 -6.90 3.25
N PRO A 102 27.74 -5.91 2.56
CA PRO A 102 27.00 -4.98 1.71
C PRO A 102 26.24 -5.65 0.56
N VAL A 103 26.70 -6.83 0.10
CA VAL A 103 26.04 -7.59 -0.96
C VAL A 103 24.71 -8.15 -0.47
N THR A 104 24.72 -8.63 0.77
CA THR A 104 23.60 -9.23 1.48
C THR A 104 22.56 -8.18 1.88
N ASP A 105 23.00 -7.02 2.39
CA ASP A 105 22.14 -5.87 2.67
C ASP A 105 21.41 -5.37 1.42
N SER A 106 22.09 -5.36 0.26
CA SER A 106 21.50 -4.90 -0.99
C SER A 106 20.33 -5.75 -1.49
N VAL A 107 20.45 -7.08 -1.40
CA VAL A 107 19.39 -8.00 -1.84
C VAL A 107 18.23 -8.05 -0.86
N LEU A 108 18.50 -7.90 0.43
CA LEU A 108 17.44 -7.76 1.43
C LEU A 108 16.67 -6.45 1.20
N THR A 109 17.37 -5.33 1.06
CA THR A 109 16.75 -4.02 0.78
C THR A 109 15.89 -4.07 -0.49
N TRP A 110 16.48 -4.55 -1.60
CA TRP A 110 15.76 -4.71 -2.87
C TRP A 110 14.54 -5.63 -2.73
N SER A 111 14.65 -6.74 -2.00
CA SER A 111 13.52 -7.64 -1.76
C SER A 111 12.43 -6.98 -0.91
N THR A 112 12.80 -6.15 0.07
CA THR A 112 11.84 -5.42 0.91
C THR A 112 11.09 -4.33 0.17
N ASP A 113 11.69 -3.75 -0.87
CA ASP A 113 11.03 -2.74 -1.72
C ASP A 113 9.80 -3.28 -2.47
N HIS A 114 9.67 -4.61 -2.58
CA HIS A 114 8.54 -5.28 -3.22
C HIS A 114 7.36 -5.56 -2.26
N PHE A 115 7.46 -5.15 -0.99
CA PHE A 115 6.38 -5.30 -0.02
C PHE A 115 5.47 -4.08 0.00
N LEU A 116 4.16 -4.34 -0.01
CA LEU A 116 3.18 -3.34 0.40
C LEU A 116 3.22 -3.24 1.92
N ASP A 117 3.63 -2.08 2.44
CA ASP A 117 3.68 -1.87 3.89
C ASP A 117 2.26 -1.69 4.43
N VAL A 118 1.83 -2.71 5.18
CA VAL A 118 0.60 -2.72 5.96
C VAL A 118 0.91 -3.04 7.43
N GLY A 119 2.16 -2.83 7.86
CA GLY A 119 2.62 -3.19 9.21
C GLY A 119 1.97 -2.37 10.34
N TYR A 120 1.30 -1.28 9.99
CA TYR A 120 0.44 -0.51 10.91
C TYR A 120 -0.87 -1.23 11.25
N LEU A 121 -1.22 -2.30 10.54
CA LEU A 121 -2.33 -3.18 10.88
C LEU A 121 -1.82 -4.29 11.80
N GLY A 122 -2.49 -4.52 12.93
CA GLY A 122 -2.17 -5.66 13.79
C GLY A 122 -2.31 -6.98 13.03
N ASN A 123 -1.31 -7.86 13.10
CA ASN A 123 -1.28 -9.15 12.40
C ASN A 123 -1.61 -9.04 10.89
N ALA A 124 -1.04 -8.04 10.21
CA ALA A 124 -1.24 -7.88 8.77
C ALA A 124 -0.62 -9.04 7.97
N PRO A 125 -1.24 -9.47 6.85
CA PRO A 125 -0.56 -10.36 5.93
C PRO A 125 0.63 -9.65 5.30
N THR A 126 1.67 -10.42 5.00
CA THR A 126 2.69 -10.00 4.06
C THR A 126 2.07 -9.95 2.67
N ILE A 127 2.16 -8.82 1.99
CA ILE A 127 1.73 -8.67 0.59
C ILE A 127 2.92 -8.19 -0.23
N ARG A 128 3.21 -8.89 -1.32
CA ARG A 128 4.27 -8.53 -2.26
C ARG A 128 3.75 -8.39 -3.67
N CYS A 129 4.34 -7.47 -4.40
CA CYS A 129 4.04 -7.23 -5.80
C CYS A 129 5.33 -7.17 -6.61
N TRP A 130 5.38 -7.82 -7.76
CA TRP A 130 6.51 -7.73 -8.68
C TRP A 130 6.06 -7.97 -10.11
N ARG A 131 6.84 -7.47 -11.09
CA ARG A 131 6.57 -7.68 -12.51
C ARG A 131 7.60 -8.60 -13.15
N HIS A 132 7.12 -9.46 -14.05
CA HIS A 132 7.96 -10.16 -15.01
C HIS A 132 7.31 -10.09 -16.40
N GLY A 133 7.98 -9.46 -17.36
CA GLY A 133 7.39 -9.16 -18.66
C GLY A 133 6.17 -8.25 -18.51
N ASP A 134 5.05 -8.58 -19.16
CA ASP A 134 3.80 -7.79 -19.08
C ASP A 134 2.89 -8.19 -17.91
N GLN A 135 3.38 -9.01 -16.98
CA GLN A 135 2.59 -9.60 -15.91
C GLN A 135 3.05 -9.09 -14.55
N VAL A 136 2.11 -8.59 -13.76
CA VAL A 136 2.31 -8.21 -12.36
C VAL A 136 1.72 -9.30 -11.49
N THR A 137 2.56 -9.85 -10.62
CA THR A 137 2.17 -10.86 -9.64
C THR A 137 2.01 -10.22 -8.28
N ILE A 138 0.89 -10.51 -7.62
CA ILE A 138 0.59 -10.13 -6.25
C ILE A 138 0.50 -11.41 -5.41
N GLY A 139 1.48 -11.60 -4.54
CA GLY A 139 1.55 -12.72 -3.61
C GLY A 139 1.25 -12.27 -2.18
N TRP A 140 0.64 -13.14 -1.38
CA TRP A 140 0.42 -12.87 0.04
C TRP A 140 0.67 -14.08 0.92
N GLN A 141 1.00 -13.80 2.17
CA GLN A 141 1.12 -14.78 3.24
C GLN A 141 0.66 -14.19 4.56
N ASP A 142 -0.32 -14.84 5.18
CA ASP A 142 -0.87 -14.52 6.47
C ASP A 142 -0.41 -15.55 7.50
N SER A 143 0.27 -15.08 8.55
CA SER A 143 0.68 -15.93 9.67
C SER A 143 -0.44 -16.17 10.69
N ASP A 144 -1.53 -15.40 10.62
CA ASP A 144 -2.70 -15.48 11.50
C ASP A 144 -4.01 -15.40 10.69
N PRO A 145 -4.42 -16.50 10.04
CA PRO A 145 -5.56 -16.52 9.12
C PRO A 145 -6.93 -16.40 9.81
N SER A 146 -6.96 -16.07 11.11
CA SER A 146 -8.20 -15.89 11.87
C SER A 146 -8.90 -14.57 11.59
N ARG A 147 -8.25 -13.63 10.89
CA ARG A 147 -8.73 -12.26 10.72
C ARG A 147 -9.34 -11.96 9.36
N TYR A 148 -8.78 -12.50 8.28
CA TYR A 148 -9.13 -12.09 6.91
C TYR A 148 -9.86 -13.19 6.13
N THR A 149 -10.70 -12.78 5.17
CA THR A 149 -11.44 -13.70 4.30
C THR A 149 -10.57 -14.42 3.26
N ALA A 150 -9.42 -13.83 2.92
CA ALA A 150 -8.47 -14.42 1.99
C ALA A 150 -7.88 -15.72 2.55
N PRO A 151 -7.50 -16.69 1.69
CA PRO A 151 -6.79 -17.87 2.16
C PRO A 151 -5.44 -17.47 2.79
N PRO A 152 -4.87 -18.28 3.70
CA PRO A 152 -3.64 -17.94 4.42
C PRO A 152 -2.44 -17.62 3.52
N SER A 153 -2.43 -18.10 2.29
CA SER A 153 -1.47 -17.69 1.28
C SER A 153 -2.06 -17.84 -0.11
N GLY A 154 -1.48 -17.12 -1.06
CA GLY A 154 -1.88 -17.21 -2.46
C GLY A 154 -1.07 -16.28 -3.35
N GLU A 155 -1.30 -16.42 -4.64
CA GLU A 155 -0.69 -15.61 -5.69
C GLU A 155 -1.74 -15.37 -6.77
N VAL A 156 -1.85 -14.13 -7.23
CA VAL A 156 -2.67 -13.76 -8.40
C VAL A 156 -1.81 -12.94 -9.35
N THR A 157 -1.94 -13.23 -10.64
CA THR A 157 -1.27 -12.47 -11.70
C THR A 157 -2.30 -11.68 -12.50
N VAL A 158 -1.95 -10.43 -12.80
CA VAL A 158 -2.72 -9.50 -13.65
C VAL A 158 -1.81 -8.90 -14.71
N SER A 159 -2.36 -8.32 -15.77
CA SER A 159 -1.50 -7.58 -16.71
C SER A 159 -0.96 -6.30 -16.07
N LEU A 160 0.19 -5.82 -16.56
CA LEU A 160 0.72 -4.52 -16.15
C LEU A 160 -0.31 -3.41 -16.40
N SER A 161 -1.01 -3.45 -17.53
CA SER A 161 -2.05 -2.46 -17.85
C SER A 161 -3.22 -2.48 -16.85
N GLU A 162 -3.67 -3.65 -16.39
CA GLU A 162 -4.70 -3.75 -15.36
C GLU A 162 -4.21 -3.19 -14.01
N PHE A 163 -2.97 -3.50 -13.62
CA PHE A 163 -2.39 -2.97 -12.39
C PHE A 163 -2.26 -1.44 -12.42
N LEU A 164 -1.72 -0.89 -13.50
CA LEU A 164 -1.58 0.55 -13.70
C LEU A 164 -2.94 1.26 -13.66
N ALA A 165 -3.95 0.68 -14.32
CA ALA A 165 -5.31 1.21 -14.29
C ALA A 165 -5.88 1.21 -12.87
N ALA A 166 -5.73 0.12 -12.11
CA ALA A 166 -6.24 0.05 -10.75
C ALA A 166 -5.58 1.08 -9.80
N VAL A 167 -4.26 1.27 -9.89
CA VAL A 167 -3.56 2.31 -9.10
C VAL A 167 -4.03 3.71 -9.49
N GLY A 168 -4.20 3.95 -10.80
CA GLY A 168 -4.74 5.21 -11.32
C GLY A 168 -6.16 5.49 -10.83
N ASP A 169 -7.04 4.49 -10.89
CA ASP A 169 -8.43 4.58 -10.42
C ASP A 169 -8.49 4.88 -8.92
N LEU A 170 -7.68 4.21 -8.09
CA LEU A 170 -7.59 4.48 -6.66
C LEU A 170 -7.18 5.93 -6.41
N HIS A 171 -6.09 6.37 -7.04
CA HIS A 171 -5.57 7.72 -6.86
C HIS A 171 -6.62 8.76 -7.26
N GLN A 172 -7.21 8.63 -8.43
CA GLN A 172 -8.20 9.58 -8.92
C GLN A 172 -9.43 9.63 -8.02
N ALA A 173 -9.94 8.47 -7.59
CA ALA A 173 -11.10 8.38 -6.71
C ALA A 173 -10.80 9.01 -5.34
N LEU A 174 -9.66 8.71 -4.72
CA LEU A 174 -9.28 9.28 -3.43
C LEU A 174 -9.09 10.79 -3.51
N ILE A 175 -8.34 11.29 -4.50
CA ILE A 175 -8.08 12.73 -4.65
C ILE A 175 -9.37 13.50 -4.92
N THR A 176 -10.28 12.96 -5.75
CA THR A 176 -11.58 13.58 -6.03
C THR A 176 -12.47 13.63 -4.77
N ALA A 177 -12.53 12.53 -4.01
CA ALA A 177 -13.28 12.48 -2.77
C ALA A 177 -12.70 13.47 -1.73
N MET A 178 -11.38 13.54 -1.65
CA MET A 178 -10.68 14.46 -0.75
C MET A 178 -10.80 15.92 -1.16
N GLU A 179 -10.85 16.24 -2.45
CA GLU A 179 -11.10 17.60 -2.92
C GLU A 179 -12.47 18.11 -2.44
N THR A 180 -13.50 17.28 -2.61
CA THR A 180 -14.86 17.59 -2.14
C THR A 180 -14.86 17.79 -0.63
N ARG A 181 -14.26 16.86 0.11
CA ARG A 181 -14.19 16.89 1.57
C ARG A 181 -13.42 18.09 2.12
N VAL A 182 -12.30 18.43 1.50
CA VAL A 182 -11.49 19.60 1.87
C VAL A 182 -12.29 20.88 1.61
N ALA A 183 -13.02 20.97 0.50
CA ALA A 183 -13.89 22.11 0.23
C ALA A 183 -15.00 22.26 1.28
N GLU A 184 -15.62 21.15 1.72
CA GLU A 184 -16.62 21.15 2.80
C GLU A 184 -16.04 21.64 4.13
N VAL A 185 -14.88 21.12 4.54
CA VAL A 185 -14.20 21.54 5.78
C VAL A 185 -13.78 23.01 5.73
N ILE A 186 -13.39 23.51 4.57
CA ILE A 186 -13.06 24.93 4.37
C ILE A 186 -14.30 25.82 4.48
N ALA A 187 -15.43 25.38 3.92
CA ALA A 187 -16.67 26.14 3.92
C ALA A 187 -17.31 26.16 5.33
N ALA A 188 -17.21 25.06 6.06
CA ALA A 188 -17.74 24.92 7.41
C ALA A 188 -16.76 24.13 8.31
N PRO A 189 -15.71 24.78 8.83
CA PRO A 189 -14.76 24.12 9.73
C PRO A 189 -15.47 23.59 10.99
N PRO A 190 -15.16 22.37 11.43
CA PRO A 190 -15.75 21.81 12.65
C PRO A 190 -15.43 22.72 13.85
N PRO A 191 -16.44 23.03 14.69
CA PRO A 191 -16.23 23.90 15.83
C PRO A 191 -15.28 23.25 16.83
N HIS A 192 -14.48 24.08 17.50
CA HIS A 192 -13.53 23.65 18.53
C HIS A 192 -12.42 22.69 18.07
N VAL A 193 -12.26 22.42 16.77
CA VAL A 193 -11.15 21.64 16.21
C VAL A 193 -10.18 22.57 15.49
N ALA A 194 -8.90 22.50 15.82
CA ALA A 194 -7.86 23.26 15.15
C ALA A 194 -7.56 22.66 13.77
N ILE A 195 -7.68 23.47 12.71
CA ILE A 195 -7.34 23.08 11.34
C ILE A 195 -6.64 24.25 10.66
N ASP A 196 -5.44 24.02 10.12
CA ASP A 196 -4.79 24.97 9.23
C ASP A 196 -5.39 24.83 7.82
N LEU A 197 -6.37 25.69 7.51
CA LEU A 197 -7.06 25.67 6.22
C LEU A 197 -6.16 26.07 5.04
N THR A 198 -5.07 26.79 5.29
CA THR A 198 -4.11 27.15 4.24
C THR A 198 -3.26 25.94 3.90
N GLN A 199 -2.72 25.28 4.94
CA GLN A 199 -1.98 24.04 4.78
C GLN A 199 -2.86 22.94 4.18
N LEU A 200 -4.12 22.83 4.58
CA LEU A 200 -5.03 21.81 4.06
C LEU A 200 -5.24 21.93 2.54
N ARG A 201 -5.42 23.16 2.02
CA ARG A 201 -5.50 23.41 0.57
C ARG A 201 -4.20 23.09 -0.14
N ALA A 202 -3.07 23.52 0.44
CA ALA A 202 -1.75 23.30 -0.14
C ALA A 202 -1.43 21.80 -0.21
N GLU A 203 -1.73 21.05 0.86
CA GLU A 203 -1.53 19.60 0.91
C GLU A 203 -2.45 18.90 -0.10
N GLN A 204 -3.73 19.23 -0.19
CA GLN A 204 -4.62 18.65 -1.21
C GLN A 204 -4.08 18.85 -2.63
N ALA A 205 -3.61 20.05 -2.96
CA ALA A 205 -3.03 20.35 -4.26
C ALA A 205 -1.72 19.57 -4.50
N ASP A 206 -0.88 19.43 -3.48
CA ASP A 206 0.36 18.65 -3.55
C ASP A 206 0.06 17.17 -3.76
N ARG A 207 -0.81 16.55 -2.93
CA ARG A 207 -1.19 15.14 -3.01
C ARG A 207 -1.75 14.74 -4.38
N ALA A 208 -2.44 15.65 -5.07
CA ALA A 208 -2.94 15.43 -6.43
C ALA A 208 -1.83 15.21 -7.48
N THR A 209 -0.58 15.58 -7.17
CA THR A 209 0.57 15.39 -8.07
C THR A 209 1.32 14.06 -7.84
N TRP A 210 1.05 13.37 -6.73
CA TRP A 210 1.90 12.29 -6.24
C TRP A 210 1.97 11.08 -7.16
N LEU A 211 0.87 10.68 -7.81
CA LEU A 211 0.92 9.56 -8.76
C LEU A 211 1.81 9.89 -9.97
N SER A 212 1.76 11.13 -10.47
CA SER A 212 2.64 11.57 -11.54
C SER A 212 4.11 11.49 -11.13
N HIS A 213 4.42 11.93 -9.90
CA HIS A 213 5.77 11.79 -9.35
C HIS A 213 6.18 10.33 -9.17
N ALA A 214 5.31 9.46 -8.68
CA ALA A 214 5.60 8.03 -8.54
C ALA A 214 5.85 7.37 -9.91
N THR A 215 5.07 7.73 -10.92
CA THR A 215 5.20 7.21 -12.30
C THR A 215 6.48 7.71 -12.99
N ALA A 216 6.91 8.93 -12.69
CA ALA A 216 8.13 9.50 -13.24
C ALA A 216 9.41 8.91 -12.61
N ARG A 217 9.31 8.22 -11.47
CA ARG A 217 10.47 7.53 -10.86
C ARG A 217 10.83 6.33 -11.72
N GLN A 218 12.05 6.36 -12.24
CA GLN A 218 12.65 5.18 -12.86
C GLN A 218 13.52 4.50 -11.80
N PRO A 219 13.19 3.25 -11.43
CA PRO A 219 14.12 2.42 -10.69
C PRO A 219 15.44 2.30 -11.45
N ALA A 220 16.54 2.33 -10.72
CA ALA A 220 17.88 2.16 -11.25
C ALA A 220 18.54 0.93 -10.60
N THR A 221 17.81 -0.18 -10.55
CA THR A 221 18.29 -1.39 -9.88
C THR A 221 19.53 -1.91 -10.62
N ASN A 222 20.61 -2.09 -9.86
CA ASN A 222 21.82 -2.71 -10.39
C ASN A 222 21.63 -4.23 -10.45
N TRP A 223 21.00 -4.71 -11.52
CA TRP A 223 20.65 -6.13 -11.67
C TRP A 223 21.84 -7.08 -11.56
N SER A 224 23.04 -6.70 -12.03
CA SER A 224 24.22 -7.56 -11.90
C SER A 224 24.66 -7.74 -10.46
N HIS A 225 24.53 -6.68 -9.65
CA HIS A 225 24.78 -6.74 -8.21
C HIS A 225 23.73 -7.60 -7.50
N ILE A 226 22.44 -7.40 -7.79
CA ILE A 226 21.36 -8.20 -7.20
C ILE A 226 21.47 -9.69 -7.59
N HIS A 227 21.81 -10.01 -8.84
CA HIS A 227 22.05 -11.40 -9.26
C HIS A 227 23.20 -12.06 -8.51
N THR A 228 24.31 -11.33 -8.33
CA THR A 228 25.47 -11.83 -7.59
C THR A 228 25.12 -12.11 -6.14
N ALA A 229 24.33 -11.22 -5.53
CA ALA A 229 23.83 -11.38 -4.17
C ALA A 229 22.85 -12.56 -4.05
N ALA A 230 21.89 -12.66 -4.96
CA ALA A 230 20.88 -13.72 -4.99
C ALA A 230 21.49 -15.12 -5.08
N HIS A 231 22.53 -15.31 -5.90
CA HIS A 231 23.25 -16.59 -6.00
C HIS A 231 23.93 -17.03 -4.70
N ARG A 232 24.20 -16.12 -3.76
CA ARG A 232 24.73 -16.48 -2.43
C ARG A 232 23.63 -17.00 -1.50
N ILE A 233 22.39 -16.57 -1.70
CA ILE A 233 21.21 -16.98 -0.93
C ILE A 233 20.63 -18.29 -1.46
N HIS A 234 20.48 -18.37 -2.79
CA HIS A 234 19.95 -19.51 -3.52
C HIS A 234 20.93 -19.91 -4.64
N PRO A 235 21.95 -20.74 -4.35
CA PRO A 235 22.94 -21.18 -5.33
C PRO A 235 22.37 -22.13 -6.40
#